data_AF-A0A0A2W026-F1
#
_entry.id   AF-A0A0A2W026-F1
#
_cell.length_a   1.000
_cell.length_b   1.000
_cell.length_c   1.000
_cell.angle_alpha   90.00
_cell.angle_beta   90.00
_cell.angle_gamma   90.00
#
_symmetry.space_group_name_H-M   'P 1'
#
loop_
_entity.id
_entity.type
_entity.pdbx_description
1 polymer ?
#
loop_
_entity_poly.entity_id
_entity_poly.type
_entity_poly.pdbx_seq_one_letter_code
_entity_poly.pdbx_strand_id
1 'polypeptide(L)'
;MAQLILPLSLFLGLLMTLGRLYTESEITVMHACGLSKAVLVKAAMVLALFTGIVATVNVMWLNPWSARHQDEVLAEARANPGMAALAQGQFQVATNGSAVLFIESVKGKAFNDVFLAQVRPKGSTRPSVVVADSGQIFQRPDGTQIVKLNTGTRFEGTSTLRDFRITDFKDYQAVVGHQAVMLDPSDISQMSMTELWKNPDPSARAELHWRLTLIMSVVIMALMVVPLSVVNPRQGRVLSMLPAMLLYLVFFLLQSSLRSSGSKEKLDPMIWMWVVNLAYLALAVALNLWDTVPMRKLKKTGQGSYSAAGAGMYTLLSVPKDVQIFFPMAALLGALLGLGMLAQRSELVVMQASGYTRMQIASSVMKTAIPLVLLTMAIGEWVAPQGEQMARNYRAQMLLGGSLLSTTNAIWAKDGHDFVYIDHVNNESEIAGIMIYHFNGERRLLSVRNAASAKYDAEHKVWRLSQVDESNLSDPKQITGSQTIPENQRPGFPTLPAQYVEQDFRPGFGGGDDANGAVVHLWPAA
;
A
#
# COMPACT_ATOMS: atom_id res chain seq x y z
N MET A 1 4.90 11.86 -16.08
CA MET A 1 4.96 13.20 -15.46
C MET A 1 4.09 14.26 -16.16
N ALA A 2 4.09 14.33 -17.51
CA ALA A 2 3.30 15.34 -18.25
C ALA A 2 1.79 15.38 -17.91
N GLN A 3 1.21 14.22 -17.57
CA GLN A 3 -0.19 14.07 -17.16
C GLN A 3 -0.63 14.98 -16.00
N LEU A 4 0.26 15.22 -15.04
CA LEU A 4 -0.04 16.07 -13.87
C LEU A 4 0.23 17.55 -14.16
N ILE A 5 1.03 17.85 -15.19
CA ILE A 5 1.50 19.19 -15.49
C ILE A 5 0.49 19.93 -16.38
N LEU A 6 -0.23 19.25 -17.28
CA LEU A 6 -1.20 19.89 -18.17
C LEU A 6 -2.37 20.57 -17.43
N PRO A 7 -3.06 19.91 -16.47
CA PRO A 7 -4.10 20.59 -15.69
C PRO A 7 -3.50 21.68 -14.80
N LEU A 8 -2.30 21.45 -14.24
CA LEU A 8 -1.60 22.42 -13.39
C LEU A 8 -1.22 23.68 -14.17
N SER A 9 -0.71 23.56 -15.39
CA SER A 9 -0.25 24.69 -16.19
C SER A 9 -1.40 25.59 -16.61
N LEU A 10 -2.53 25.00 -17.04
CA LEU A 10 -3.75 25.76 -17.32
C LEU A 10 -4.28 26.42 -16.04
N PHE A 11 -4.35 25.67 -14.94
CA PHE A 11 -4.84 26.18 -13.66
C PHE A 11 -4.02 27.37 -13.17
N LEU A 12 -2.68 27.22 -13.11
CA LEU A 12 -1.79 28.28 -12.65
C LEU A 12 -1.75 29.45 -13.65
N GLY A 13 -1.82 29.17 -14.94
CA GLY A 13 -1.89 30.18 -16.00
C GLY A 13 -3.14 31.05 -15.88
N LEU A 14 -4.32 30.43 -15.71
CA LEU A 14 -5.58 31.13 -15.46
C LEU A 14 -5.52 31.91 -14.15
N LEU A 15 -5.00 31.30 -13.08
CA LEU A 15 -4.90 31.94 -11.78
C LEU A 15 -4.02 33.20 -11.83
N MET A 16 -2.86 33.12 -12.50
CA MET A 16 -1.93 34.24 -12.65
C MET A 16 -2.48 35.34 -13.56
N THR A 17 -3.09 34.97 -14.69
CA THR A 17 -3.66 35.96 -15.63
C THR A 17 -4.87 36.65 -15.06
N LEU A 18 -5.87 35.91 -14.54
CA LEU A 18 -7.03 36.51 -13.90
C LEU A 18 -6.64 37.32 -12.65
N GLY A 19 -5.73 36.80 -11.82
CA GLY A 19 -5.22 37.53 -10.67
C GLY A 19 -4.53 38.84 -11.06
N ARG A 20 -3.77 38.85 -12.15
CA ARG A 20 -3.16 40.07 -12.69
C ARG A 20 -4.22 41.08 -13.15
N LEU A 21 -5.20 40.64 -13.93
CA LEU A 21 -6.30 41.47 -14.43
C LEU A 21 -7.18 42.03 -13.29
N TYR A 22 -7.28 41.33 -12.17
CA TYR A 22 -7.91 41.85 -10.94
C TYR A 22 -7.05 42.95 -10.29
N THR A 23 -5.73 42.72 -10.16
CA THR A 23 -4.83 43.71 -9.55
C THR A 23 -4.66 44.98 -10.38
N GLU A 24 -4.67 44.85 -11.71
CA GLU A 24 -4.62 45.98 -12.66
C GLU A 24 -6.01 46.62 -12.86
N SER A 25 -7.02 46.18 -12.11
CA SER A 25 -8.41 46.68 -12.13
C SER A 25 -9.17 46.52 -13.45
N GLU A 26 -8.65 45.76 -14.43
CA GLU A 26 -9.32 45.51 -15.70
C GLU A 26 -10.64 44.75 -15.53
N ILE A 27 -10.66 43.71 -14.69
CA ILE A 27 -11.90 42.96 -14.41
C ILE A 27 -12.92 43.83 -13.66
N THR A 28 -12.45 44.71 -12.78
CA THR A 28 -13.32 45.66 -12.06
C THR A 28 -14.01 46.60 -13.04
N VAL A 29 -13.27 47.13 -14.03
CA VAL A 29 -13.83 47.98 -15.09
C VAL A 29 -14.79 47.19 -15.99
N MET A 30 -14.44 45.96 -16.38
CA MET A 30 -15.35 45.10 -17.16
C MET A 30 -16.70 44.91 -16.44
N HIS A 31 -16.68 44.63 -15.14
CA HIS A 31 -17.90 44.53 -14.33
C HIS A 31 -18.66 45.86 -14.23
N ALA A 32 -17.98 47.00 -14.16
CA ALA A 32 -18.60 48.33 -14.18
C ALA A 32 -19.30 48.63 -15.52
N CYS A 33 -18.77 48.12 -16.63
CA CYS A 33 -19.38 48.20 -17.96
C CYS A 33 -20.50 47.16 -18.20
N GLY A 34 -20.86 46.35 -17.20
CA GLY A 34 -21.95 45.37 -17.28
C GLY A 34 -21.54 43.99 -17.80
N LEU A 35 -20.24 43.70 -17.98
CA LEU A 35 -19.80 42.33 -18.28
C LEU A 35 -19.99 41.44 -17.05
N SER A 36 -20.70 40.33 -17.23
CA SER A 36 -20.90 39.34 -16.16
C SER A 36 -19.69 38.40 -16.03
N LYS A 37 -19.58 37.74 -14.86
CA LYS A 37 -18.57 36.68 -14.62
C LYS A 37 -18.65 35.52 -15.64
N ALA A 38 -19.78 35.35 -16.31
CA ALA A 38 -19.97 34.31 -17.33
C ALA A 38 -19.00 34.48 -18.52
N VAL A 39 -18.55 35.71 -18.82
CA VAL A 39 -17.55 35.93 -19.89
C VAL A 39 -16.20 35.31 -19.50
N LEU A 40 -15.79 35.49 -18.24
CA LEU A 40 -14.55 34.89 -17.72
C LEU A 40 -14.64 33.36 -17.71
N VAL A 41 -15.78 32.80 -17.28
CA VAL A 41 -16.01 31.35 -17.31
C VAL A 41 -15.98 30.82 -18.74
N LYS A 42 -16.63 31.49 -19.70
CA LYS A 42 -16.58 31.08 -21.12
C LYS A 42 -15.16 31.09 -21.67
N ALA A 43 -14.37 32.12 -21.37
CA ALA A 43 -12.97 32.20 -21.81
C ALA A 43 -12.11 31.06 -21.20
N ALA A 44 -12.27 30.81 -19.89
CA ALA A 44 -11.60 29.71 -19.21
C ALA A 44 -12.00 28.34 -19.80
N MET A 45 -13.27 28.15 -20.12
CA MET A 45 -13.78 26.91 -20.72
C MET A 45 -13.29 26.69 -22.16
N VAL A 46 -13.11 27.74 -22.95
CA VAL A 46 -12.49 27.65 -24.28
C VAL A 46 -11.04 27.18 -24.15
N LEU A 47 -10.27 27.76 -23.23
CA LEU A 47 -8.90 27.32 -22.96
C LEU A 47 -8.86 25.88 -22.42
N ALA A 48 -9.79 25.52 -21.53
CA ALA A 48 -9.93 24.17 -21.00
C ALA A 48 -10.25 23.14 -22.09
N LEU A 49 -11.02 23.51 -23.11
CA LEU A 49 -11.29 22.66 -24.26
C LEU A 49 -10.00 22.36 -25.04
N PHE A 50 -9.21 23.39 -25.35
CA PHE A 50 -7.93 23.20 -26.05
C PHE A 50 -6.95 22.33 -25.24
N THR A 51 -6.77 22.63 -23.95
CA THR A 51 -5.90 21.83 -23.08
C THR A 51 -6.46 20.42 -22.88
N GLY A 52 -7.79 20.25 -22.82
CA GLY A 52 -8.47 18.97 -22.67
C GLY A 52 -8.26 18.05 -23.87
N ILE A 53 -8.26 18.59 -25.09
CA ILE A 53 -7.94 17.85 -26.31
C ILE A 53 -6.48 17.34 -26.24
N VAL A 54 -5.54 18.21 -25.89
CA VAL A 54 -4.12 17.85 -25.75
C VAL A 54 -3.94 16.79 -24.65
N ALA A 55 -4.62 16.94 -23.52
CA ALA A 55 -4.59 15.97 -22.42
C ALA A 55 -5.15 14.62 -22.85
N THR A 56 -6.26 14.61 -23.59
CA THR A 56 -6.87 13.38 -24.11
C THR A 56 -5.91 12.64 -25.05
N VAL A 57 -5.31 13.35 -26.00
CA VAL A 57 -4.31 12.76 -26.91
C VAL A 57 -3.11 12.21 -26.13
N ASN A 58 -2.63 12.96 -25.13
CA ASN A 58 -1.52 12.55 -24.28
C ASN A 58 -1.83 11.27 -23.49
N VAL A 59 -3.01 11.20 -22.89
CA VAL A 59 -3.41 10.09 -22.02
C VAL A 59 -3.77 8.83 -22.82
N MET A 60 -4.45 8.97 -23.96
CA MET A 60 -4.94 7.82 -24.73
C MET A 60 -3.85 7.18 -25.61
N TRP A 61 -2.98 7.98 -26.23
CA TRP A 61 -1.98 7.45 -27.18
C TRP A 61 -0.55 7.64 -26.71
N LEU A 62 -0.18 8.86 -26.32
CA LEU A 62 1.22 9.20 -26.05
C LEU A 62 1.77 8.47 -24.82
N ASN A 63 0.96 8.36 -23.78
CA ASN A 63 1.34 7.69 -22.53
C ASN A 63 1.58 6.18 -22.69
N PRO A 64 0.63 5.37 -23.20
CA PRO A 64 0.87 3.94 -23.37
C PRO A 64 1.95 3.65 -24.41
N TRP A 65 2.11 4.49 -25.44
CA TRP A 65 3.23 4.37 -26.38
C TRP A 65 4.59 4.60 -25.69
N SER A 66 4.72 5.69 -24.92
CA SER A 66 5.95 6.02 -24.20
C SER A 66 6.29 4.99 -23.13
N ALA A 67 5.28 4.46 -22.42
CA ALA A 67 5.48 3.44 -21.39
C ALA A 67 6.01 2.13 -22.02
N ARG A 68 5.37 1.64 -23.09
CA ARG A 68 5.82 0.44 -23.81
C ARG A 68 7.25 0.58 -24.33
N HIS A 69 7.57 1.72 -24.92
CA HIS A 69 8.92 1.94 -25.46
C HIS A 69 9.97 2.11 -24.34
N GLN A 70 9.62 2.74 -23.22
CA GLN A 70 10.49 2.83 -22.06
C GLN A 70 10.82 1.43 -21.52
N ASP A 71 9.83 0.56 -21.42
CA ASP A 71 10.03 -0.79 -20.90
C ASP A 71 10.74 -1.69 -21.90
N GLU A 72 10.56 -1.52 -23.20
CA GLU A 72 11.37 -2.18 -24.23
C GLU A 72 12.85 -1.80 -24.10
N VAL A 73 13.16 -0.50 -23.97
CA VAL A 73 14.53 -0.01 -23.78
C VAL A 73 15.11 -0.47 -22.44
N LEU A 74 14.31 -0.48 -21.38
CA LEU A 74 14.74 -0.97 -20.07
C LEU A 74 14.96 -2.49 -20.07
N ALA A 75 14.09 -3.24 -20.76
CA ALA A 75 14.19 -4.67 -20.96
C ALA A 75 15.44 -5.01 -21.77
N GLU A 76 15.72 -4.28 -22.84
CA GLU A 76 16.96 -4.44 -23.63
C GLU A 76 18.20 -4.09 -22.81
N ALA A 77 18.17 -3.01 -22.02
CA ALA A 77 19.27 -2.65 -21.13
C ALA A 77 19.48 -3.67 -19.98
N ARG A 78 18.41 -4.31 -19.48
CA ARG A 78 18.46 -5.37 -18.46
C ARG A 78 18.83 -6.73 -19.03
N ALA A 79 18.41 -7.03 -20.26
CA ALA A 79 18.76 -8.24 -21.02
C ALA A 79 20.19 -8.16 -21.55
N ASN A 80 20.69 -6.95 -21.79
CA ASN A 80 22.08 -6.70 -22.12
C ASN A 80 22.74 -5.91 -20.98
N PRO A 81 22.90 -6.48 -19.77
CA PRO A 81 23.68 -5.85 -18.70
C PRO A 81 25.15 -5.99 -19.10
N GLY A 82 25.55 -5.28 -20.15
CA GLY A 82 26.92 -5.16 -20.58
C GLY A 82 27.69 -4.42 -19.50
N MET A 83 28.45 -5.17 -18.70
CA MET A 83 29.47 -4.69 -17.74
C MET A 83 29.05 -3.72 -16.62
N ALA A 84 27.98 -2.93 -16.75
CA ALA A 84 27.61 -1.91 -15.77
C ALA A 84 26.93 -2.47 -14.51
N ALA A 85 26.37 -3.68 -14.58
CA ALA A 85 25.72 -4.35 -13.45
C ALA A 85 26.71 -5.09 -12.52
N LEU A 86 27.97 -5.24 -12.92
CA LEU A 86 29.01 -5.90 -12.14
C LEU A 86 30.09 -4.88 -11.82
N ALA A 87 29.88 -4.13 -10.74
CA ALA A 87 30.89 -3.19 -10.26
C ALA A 87 32.16 -3.95 -9.85
N GLN A 88 33.26 -3.68 -10.55
CA GLN A 88 34.59 -4.20 -10.24
C GLN A 88 34.95 -3.91 -8.77
N GLY A 89 35.43 -4.92 -8.05
CA GLY A 89 35.86 -4.75 -6.66
C GLY A 89 34.72 -4.60 -5.64
N GLN A 90 33.46 -4.86 -6.02
CA GLN A 90 32.33 -4.89 -5.09
C GLN A 90 31.67 -6.28 -5.08
N PHE A 91 31.22 -6.73 -3.90
CA PHE A 91 30.43 -7.94 -3.76
C PHE A 91 29.01 -7.69 -4.27
N GLN A 92 28.62 -8.41 -5.32
CA GLN A 92 27.28 -8.37 -5.90
C GLN A 92 26.48 -9.58 -5.42
N VAL A 93 25.30 -9.33 -4.85
CA VAL A 93 24.39 -10.41 -4.41
C VAL A 93 23.42 -10.69 -5.54
N ALA A 94 23.26 -11.96 -5.94
CA ALA A 94 22.25 -12.35 -6.91
C ALA A 94 20.84 -11.99 -6.40
N THR A 95 19.91 -11.67 -7.31
CA THR A 95 18.55 -11.18 -6.97
C THR A 95 17.77 -12.12 -6.03
N ASN A 96 18.10 -13.40 -6.04
CA ASN A 96 17.50 -14.44 -5.18
C ASN A 96 18.20 -14.60 -3.81
N GLY A 97 19.23 -13.81 -3.52
CA GLY A 97 20.02 -13.87 -2.29
C GLY A 97 20.77 -15.19 -2.05
N SER A 98 20.80 -16.10 -3.04
CA SER A 98 21.40 -17.44 -2.85
C SER A 98 22.88 -17.49 -3.22
N ALA A 99 23.37 -16.52 -3.98
CA ALA A 99 24.76 -16.44 -4.42
C ALA A 99 25.32 -15.03 -4.27
N VAL A 100 26.59 -14.94 -3.91
CA VAL A 100 27.39 -13.71 -3.90
C VAL A 100 28.48 -13.88 -4.95
N LEU A 101 28.65 -12.89 -5.81
CA LEU A 101 29.65 -12.84 -6.86
C LEU A 101 30.58 -11.65 -6.61
N PHE A 102 31.88 -11.89 -6.69
CA PHE A 102 32.92 -10.87 -6.64
C PHE A 102 33.84 -11.05 -7.84
N ILE A 103 34.20 -9.93 -8.46
CA ILE A 103 35.06 -9.88 -9.64
C ILE A 103 36.10 -8.79 -9.40
N GLU A 104 37.38 -9.17 -9.43
CA GLU A 104 38.48 -8.25 -9.17
C GLU A 104 38.78 -7.35 -10.36
N SER A 105 38.74 -7.88 -11.59
CA SER A 105 38.95 -7.09 -12.79
C SER A 105 38.05 -7.51 -13.95
N VAL A 106 37.58 -6.51 -14.71
CA VAL A 106 36.73 -6.70 -15.88
C VAL A 106 37.47 -6.15 -17.11
N LYS A 107 37.68 -6.99 -18.12
CA LYS A 107 38.24 -6.61 -19.43
C LYS A 107 37.26 -7.02 -20.53
N GLY A 108 36.36 -6.11 -20.91
CA GLY A 108 35.34 -6.43 -21.90
C GLY A 108 34.36 -7.48 -21.37
N LYS A 109 34.12 -8.55 -22.12
CA LYS A 109 33.23 -9.65 -21.70
C LYS A 109 33.91 -10.71 -20.80
N ALA A 110 35.20 -10.54 -20.51
CA ALA A 110 35.97 -11.44 -19.66
C ALA A 110 36.24 -10.83 -18.28
N PHE A 111 36.09 -11.66 -17.27
CA PHE A 111 36.40 -11.37 -15.87
C PHE A 111 37.69 -12.08 -15.50
N ASN A 112 38.51 -11.48 -14.65
CA ASN A 112 39.61 -12.18 -13.99
C ASN A 112 39.37 -12.19 -12.48
N ASP A 113 39.84 -13.26 -11.85
CA ASP A 113 39.76 -13.49 -10.40
C ASP A 113 38.31 -13.42 -9.91
N VAL A 114 37.56 -14.47 -10.25
CA VAL A 114 36.15 -14.59 -9.94
C VAL A 114 35.97 -15.39 -8.68
N PHE A 115 35.28 -14.81 -7.72
CA PHE A 115 34.85 -15.47 -6.48
C PHE A 115 33.33 -15.57 -6.46
N LEU A 116 32.80 -16.79 -6.32
CA LEU A 116 31.38 -17.06 -6.25
C LEU A 116 31.07 -17.91 -5.02
N ALA A 117 30.24 -17.39 -4.12
CA ALA A 117 29.83 -18.08 -2.90
C ALA A 117 28.32 -18.34 -2.90
N GLN A 118 27.93 -19.60 -2.79
CA GLN A 118 26.55 -20.04 -2.60
C GLN A 118 26.36 -20.44 -1.15
N VAL A 119 25.83 -19.52 -0.35
CA VAL A 119 25.74 -19.67 1.12
C VAL A 119 24.48 -20.41 1.55
N ARG A 120 23.38 -20.28 0.78
CA ARG A 120 22.10 -20.94 1.09
C ARG A 120 21.94 -22.22 0.27
N PRO A 121 21.78 -23.39 0.91
CA PRO A 121 21.51 -24.63 0.18
C PRO A 121 20.13 -24.53 -0.51
N LYS A 122 20.10 -24.79 -1.82
CA LYS A 122 18.86 -24.85 -2.59
C LYS A 122 18.55 -26.32 -2.90
N GLY A 123 17.60 -26.90 -2.17
CA GLY A 123 17.29 -28.32 -2.28
C GLY A 123 18.43 -29.20 -1.75
N SER A 124 18.95 -30.12 -2.57
CA SER A 124 19.99 -31.09 -2.19
C SER A 124 21.43 -30.60 -2.37
N THR A 125 21.66 -29.35 -2.81
CA THR A 125 23.01 -28.82 -3.03
C THR A 125 23.60 -28.22 -1.76
N ARG A 126 24.77 -28.70 -1.34
CA ARG A 126 25.51 -28.16 -0.20
C ARG A 126 26.02 -26.74 -0.49
N PRO A 127 26.28 -25.92 0.55
CA PRO A 127 26.97 -24.65 0.38
C PRO A 127 28.26 -24.85 -0.39
N SER A 128 28.55 -23.95 -1.33
CA SER A 128 29.74 -24.06 -2.16
C SER A 128 30.39 -22.73 -2.44
N VAL A 129 31.71 -22.73 -2.48
CA VAL A 129 32.56 -21.59 -2.85
C VAL A 129 33.33 -21.99 -4.08
N VAL A 130 33.30 -21.13 -5.09
CA VAL A 130 33.97 -21.34 -6.37
C VAL A 130 34.93 -20.18 -6.58
N VAL A 131 36.19 -20.51 -6.85
CA VAL A 131 37.23 -19.55 -7.21
C VAL A 131 37.74 -19.91 -8.59
N ALA A 132 37.87 -18.94 -9.49
CA ALA A 132 38.34 -19.16 -10.86
C ALA A 132 39.19 -18.00 -11.36
N ASP A 133 40.18 -18.31 -12.20
CA ASP A 133 41.12 -17.32 -12.74
C ASP A 133 40.45 -16.41 -13.76
N SER A 134 39.53 -16.96 -14.56
CA SER A 134 38.78 -16.18 -15.53
C SER A 134 37.35 -16.67 -15.70
N GLY A 135 36.48 -15.76 -16.16
CA GLY A 135 35.08 -16.07 -16.39
C GLY A 135 34.45 -15.22 -17.49
N GLN A 136 33.35 -15.71 -18.05
CA GLN A 136 32.53 -15.01 -19.03
C GLN A 136 31.06 -15.25 -18.69
N ILE A 137 30.23 -14.21 -18.83
CA ILE A 137 28.77 -14.33 -18.68
C ILE A 137 28.15 -14.42 -20.07
N PHE A 138 27.31 -15.43 -20.23
CA PHE A 138 26.49 -15.64 -21.40
C PHE A 138 25.03 -15.61 -21.01
N GLN A 139 24.19 -15.04 -21.88
CA GLN A 139 22.75 -15.20 -21.78
C GLN A 139 22.27 -16.15 -22.86
N ARG A 140 21.45 -17.12 -22.45
CA ARG A 140 20.74 -17.99 -23.38
C ARG A 140 19.58 -17.19 -24.00
N PRO A 141 19.09 -17.52 -25.21
CA PRO A 141 17.90 -16.88 -25.80
C PRO A 141 16.63 -16.91 -24.91
N ASP A 142 16.61 -17.77 -23.90
CA ASP A 142 15.58 -17.90 -22.87
C ASP A 142 15.76 -16.94 -21.66
N GLY A 143 16.65 -15.95 -21.75
CA GLY A 143 16.94 -14.99 -20.66
C GLY A 143 17.71 -15.57 -19.45
N THR A 144 17.97 -16.87 -19.44
CA THR A 144 18.77 -17.52 -18.39
C THR A 144 20.23 -17.07 -18.47
N GLN A 145 20.75 -16.56 -17.34
CA GLN A 145 22.12 -16.08 -17.21
C GLN A 145 23.05 -17.21 -16.74
N ILE A 146 24.05 -17.51 -17.56
CA ILE A 146 25.04 -18.57 -17.31
C ILE A 146 26.40 -17.91 -17.16
N VAL A 147 27.05 -18.14 -16.02
CA VAL A 147 28.45 -17.81 -15.81
C VAL A 147 29.27 -19.03 -16.22
N LYS A 148 30.13 -18.86 -17.23
CA LYS A 148 31.15 -19.83 -17.60
C LYS A 148 32.47 -19.41 -16.96
N LEU A 149 32.99 -20.21 -16.05
CA LEU A 149 34.28 -20.03 -15.39
C LEU A 149 35.30 -20.97 -16.02
N ASN A 150 36.48 -20.45 -16.33
CA ASN A 150 37.60 -21.19 -16.90
C ASN A 150 38.70 -21.33 -15.85
N THR A 151 39.12 -22.57 -15.61
CA THR A 151 40.17 -22.95 -14.67
C THR A 151 39.92 -22.43 -13.25
N GLY A 152 39.52 -23.32 -12.36
CA GLY A 152 39.27 -22.96 -10.98
C GLY A 152 39.02 -24.16 -10.09
N THR A 153 38.75 -23.86 -8.83
CA THR A 153 38.50 -24.85 -7.80
C THR A 153 37.17 -24.56 -7.11
N ARG A 154 36.34 -25.59 -7.00
CA ARG A 154 35.07 -25.57 -6.28
C ARG A 154 35.22 -26.32 -4.96
N PHE A 155 34.93 -25.63 -3.87
CA PHE A 155 34.89 -26.15 -2.52
C PHE A 155 33.42 -26.33 -2.12
N GLU A 156 32.98 -27.56 -1.91
CA GLU A 156 31.65 -27.86 -1.39
C GLU A 156 31.76 -28.44 0.02
N GLY A 157 31.00 -27.92 0.97
CA GLY A 157 31.03 -28.43 2.34
C GLY A 157 30.62 -27.39 3.36
N THR A 158 30.46 -27.83 4.59
CA THR A 158 30.16 -26.95 5.72
C THR A 158 31.29 -27.05 6.73
N SER A 159 31.75 -25.90 7.25
CA SER A 159 32.85 -25.84 8.22
C SER A 159 32.64 -26.75 9.45
N THR A 160 31.39 -27.01 9.81
CA THR A 160 30.99 -27.85 10.96
C THR A 160 31.28 -29.35 10.79
N LEU A 161 31.17 -29.90 9.58
CA LEU A 161 31.26 -31.35 9.35
C LEU A 161 32.63 -31.79 8.80
N ARG A 162 33.50 -30.83 8.45
CA ARG A 162 34.85 -31.05 7.87
C ARG A 162 34.87 -31.97 6.64
N ASP A 163 33.73 -32.13 5.98
CA ASP A 163 33.51 -33.01 4.83
C ASP A 163 33.59 -32.20 3.53
N PHE A 164 34.76 -31.59 3.28
CA PHE A 164 34.99 -30.79 2.10
C PHE A 164 35.22 -31.66 0.87
N ARG A 165 34.43 -31.41 -0.18
CA ARG A 165 34.67 -31.92 -1.53
C ARG A 165 35.33 -30.82 -2.35
N ILE A 166 36.57 -31.06 -2.74
CA ILE A 166 37.36 -30.15 -3.58
C ILE A 166 37.31 -30.67 -5.01
N THR A 167 36.86 -29.85 -5.94
CA THR A 167 36.77 -30.20 -7.36
C THR A 167 37.50 -29.16 -8.20
N ASP A 168 38.60 -29.55 -8.81
CA ASP A 168 39.28 -28.75 -9.82
C ASP A 168 38.57 -28.90 -11.16
N PHE A 169 38.28 -27.79 -11.82
CA PHE A 169 37.59 -27.76 -13.09
C PHE A 169 38.34 -26.90 -14.10
N LYS A 170 38.26 -27.29 -15.38
CA LYS A 170 38.75 -26.47 -16.50
C LYS A 170 37.62 -25.62 -17.10
N ASP A 171 36.43 -26.20 -17.23
CA ASP A 171 35.23 -25.52 -17.67
C ASP A 171 34.12 -25.77 -16.65
N TYR A 172 33.63 -24.71 -16.02
CA TYR A 172 32.50 -24.78 -15.10
C TYR A 172 31.41 -23.81 -15.54
N GLN A 173 30.18 -24.29 -15.60
CA GLN A 173 29.02 -23.47 -15.95
C GLN A 173 28.06 -23.48 -14.78
N ALA A 174 27.78 -22.29 -14.25
CA ALA A 174 26.78 -22.10 -13.21
C ALA A 174 25.68 -21.17 -13.70
N VAL A 175 24.44 -21.52 -13.41
CA VAL A 175 23.29 -20.64 -13.60
C VAL A 175 23.20 -19.74 -12.38
N VAL A 176 23.55 -18.46 -12.53
CA VAL A 176 23.53 -17.48 -11.42
C VAL A 176 22.14 -16.85 -11.28
N GLY A 177 21.36 -16.83 -12.36
CA GLY A 177 19.99 -16.34 -12.32
C GLY A 177 19.17 -16.80 -13.51
N HIS A 178 17.90 -17.08 -13.25
CA HIS A 178 16.87 -17.05 -14.28
C HIS A 178 16.21 -15.68 -14.14
N GLN A 179 16.67 -14.72 -14.95
CA GLN A 179 15.93 -13.50 -15.16
C GLN A 179 15.25 -13.70 -16.51
N ALA A 180 14.17 -14.48 -16.52
CA ALA A 180 13.18 -14.22 -17.55
C ALA A 180 12.90 -12.73 -17.41
N VAL A 181 13.27 -11.97 -18.44
CA VAL A 181 12.59 -10.72 -18.72
C VAL A 181 11.17 -11.16 -19.03
N MET A 182 10.42 -11.54 -18.00
CA MET A 182 9.01 -11.26 -17.99
C MET A 182 8.99 -9.74 -18.04
N LEU A 183 9.01 -9.20 -19.27
CA LEU A 183 8.04 -8.19 -19.64
C LEU A 183 6.77 -8.68 -18.97
N ASP A 184 6.45 -8.13 -17.80
CA ASP A 184 5.21 -8.47 -17.15
C ASP A 184 4.15 -8.02 -18.17
N PRO A 185 3.53 -8.95 -18.93
CA PRO A 185 2.64 -8.58 -20.03
C PRO A 185 1.40 -7.86 -19.50
N SER A 186 1.28 -7.81 -18.16
CA SER A 186 0.23 -7.22 -17.39
C SER A 186 0.62 -5.92 -16.70
N ASP A 187 1.72 -5.23 -17.09
CA ASP A 187 1.95 -3.88 -16.57
C ASP A 187 0.85 -2.93 -17.08
N ILE A 188 -0.13 -2.71 -16.21
CA ILE A 188 -1.41 -2.04 -16.47
C ILE A 188 -1.19 -0.62 -17.00
N SER A 189 -0.06 -0.01 -16.65
CA SER A 189 0.35 1.31 -17.10
C SER A 189 0.60 1.37 -18.61
N GLN A 190 0.94 0.26 -19.26
CA GLN A 190 1.24 0.16 -20.69
C GLN A 190 0.00 -0.09 -21.57
N MET A 191 -1.07 -0.60 -20.98
CA MET A 191 -2.27 -1.01 -21.72
C MET A 191 -2.94 0.17 -22.43
N SER A 192 -3.45 -0.08 -23.63
CA SER A 192 -4.27 0.87 -24.37
C SER A 192 -5.64 1.05 -23.71
N MET A 193 -6.33 2.15 -24.01
CA MET A 193 -7.67 2.42 -23.43
C MET A 193 -8.67 1.30 -23.76
N THR A 194 -8.57 0.70 -24.94
CA THR A 194 -9.41 -0.42 -25.39
C THR A 194 -9.12 -1.72 -24.63
N GLU A 195 -7.87 -1.99 -24.29
CA GLU A 195 -7.48 -3.16 -23.48
C GLU A 195 -7.93 -2.97 -22.04
N LEU A 196 -7.74 -1.78 -21.47
CA LEU A 196 -8.20 -1.44 -20.11
C LEU A 196 -9.71 -1.56 -19.95
N TRP A 197 -10.49 -1.24 -21.00
CA TRP A 197 -11.95 -1.38 -20.96
C TRP A 197 -12.41 -2.84 -20.94
N LYS A 198 -11.70 -3.73 -21.64
CA LYS A 198 -12.05 -5.15 -21.74
C LYS A 198 -11.53 -5.98 -20.56
N ASN A 199 -10.46 -5.52 -19.91
CA ASN A 199 -9.82 -6.26 -18.84
C ASN A 199 -10.65 -6.15 -17.53
N PRO A 200 -11.10 -7.28 -16.93
CA PRO A 200 -11.88 -7.25 -15.69
C PRO A 200 -11.06 -6.95 -14.44
N ASP A 201 -9.72 -6.93 -14.52
CA ASP A 201 -8.83 -6.67 -13.37
C ASP A 201 -9.17 -5.32 -12.68
N PRO A 202 -9.42 -5.31 -11.35
CA PRO A 202 -9.66 -4.09 -10.59
C PRO A 202 -8.56 -3.03 -10.73
N SER A 203 -7.31 -3.46 -10.90
CA SER A 203 -6.20 -2.54 -11.11
C SER A 203 -6.27 -1.88 -12.50
N ALA A 204 -6.72 -2.60 -13.53
CA ALA A 204 -6.98 -2.06 -14.86
C ALA A 204 -8.15 -1.07 -14.86
N ARG A 205 -9.22 -1.36 -14.10
CA ARG A 205 -10.34 -0.42 -13.90
C ARG A 205 -9.89 0.85 -13.18
N ALA A 206 -9.05 0.74 -12.15
CA ALA A 206 -8.50 1.90 -11.44
C ALA A 206 -7.67 2.79 -12.37
N GLU A 207 -6.85 2.21 -13.23
CA GLU A 207 -6.06 2.94 -14.22
C GLU A 207 -6.95 3.63 -15.27
N LEU A 208 -7.99 2.95 -15.76
CA LEU A 208 -8.96 3.52 -16.69
C LEU A 208 -9.64 4.77 -16.10
N HIS A 209 -10.16 4.66 -14.86
CA HIS A 209 -10.81 5.78 -14.19
C HIS A 209 -9.85 6.90 -13.82
N TRP A 210 -8.58 6.58 -13.52
CA TRP A 210 -7.53 7.57 -13.34
C TRP A 210 -7.28 8.38 -14.61
N ARG A 211 -7.13 7.71 -15.77
CA ARG A 211 -6.93 8.36 -17.07
C ARG A 211 -8.10 9.28 -17.44
N LEU A 212 -9.32 8.84 -17.20
CA LEU A 212 -10.52 9.65 -17.44
C LEU A 212 -10.62 10.85 -16.49
N THR A 213 -10.24 10.65 -15.22
CA THR A 213 -10.17 11.72 -14.21
C THR A 213 -9.17 12.80 -14.60
N LEU A 214 -8.02 12.43 -15.17
CA LEU A 214 -7.03 13.41 -15.65
C LEU A 214 -7.63 14.34 -16.72
N ILE A 215 -8.41 13.81 -17.66
CA ILE A 215 -9.08 14.62 -18.70
C ILE A 215 -10.15 15.53 -18.07
N MET A 216 -10.99 14.97 -17.20
CA MET A 216 -12.04 15.73 -16.49
C MET A 216 -11.48 16.82 -15.57
N SER A 217 -10.30 16.58 -14.98
CA SER A 217 -9.65 17.53 -14.07
C SER A 217 -9.33 18.87 -14.75
N VAL A 218 -9.01 18.87 -16.05
CA VAL A 218 -8.75 20.11 -16.80
C VAL A 218 -9.96 21.04 -16.75
N VAL A 219 -11.15 20.47 -16.97
CA VAL A 219 -12.41 21.22 -16.96
C VAL A 219 -12.79 21.66 -15.55
N ILE A 220 -12.71 20.74 -14.58
CA ILE A 220 -13.04 21.02 -13.17
C ILE A 220 -12.16 22.14 -12.63
N MET A 221 -10.84 22.08 -12.86
CA MET A 221 -9.88 23.07 -12.37
C MET A 221 -10.04 24.42 -13.06
N ALA A 222 -10.29 24.43 -14.38
CA ALA A 222 -10.58 25.67 -15.10
C ALA A 222 -11.87 26.35 -14.63
N LEU A 223 -12.90 25.58 -14.24
CA LEU A 223 -14.12 26.15 -13.68
C LEU A 223 -13.91 26.65 -12.25
N MET A 224 -13.12 25.92 -11.45
CA MET A 224 -12.85 26.23 -10.05
C MET A 224 -11.96 27.46 -9.87
N VAL A 225 -11.02 27.70 -10.79
CA VAL A 225 -10.05 28.80 -10.66
C VAL A 225 -10.68 30.18 -10.84
N VAL A 226 -11.73 30.32 -11.65
CA VAL A 226 -12.37 31.61 -11.96
C VAL A 226 -12.85 32.33 -10.70
N PRO A 227 -13.70 31.75 -9.83
CA PRO A 227 -14.13 32.41 -8.59
C PRO A 227 -13.01 32.56 -7.56
N LEU A 228 -12.00 31.69 -7.58
CA LEU A 228 -10.89 31.72 -6.61
C LEU A 228 -9.77 32.68 -6.97
N SER A 229 -9.71 33.14 -8.22
CA SER A 229 -8.71 34.09 -8.72
C SER A 229 -8.93 35.54 -8.28
N VAL A 230 -10.02 35.83 -7.55
CA VAL A 230 -10.34 37.18 -7.07
C VAL A 230 -9.31 37.57 -6.00
N VAL A 231 -8.45 38.53 -6.34
CA VAL A 231 -7.42 39.05 -5.44
C VAL A 231 -7.81 40.43 -4.92
N ASN A 232 -7.79 40.61 -3.61
CA ASN A 232 -7.89 41.95 -3.03
C ASN A 232 -6.56 42.69 -3.26
N PRO A 233 -6.55 43.93 -3.79
CA PRO A 233 -5.32 44.68 -4.04
C PRO A 233 -4.42 44.91 -2.80
N ARG A 234 -4.97 44.70 -1.60
CA ARG A 234 -4.30 44.85 -0.30
C ARG A 234 -3.71 43.53 0.25
N GLN A 235 -4.11 42.38 -0.29
CA GLN A 235 -3.58 41.06 0.02
C GLN A 235 -2.53 40.70 -1.04
N GLY A 236 -1.35 40.24 -0.62
CA GLY A 236 -0.30 39.86 -1.57
C GLY A 236 -0.79 38.81 -2.57
N ARG A 237 -0.45 38.97 -3.86
CA ARG A 237 -0.92 38.12 -4.97
C ARG A 237 -0.81 36.62 -4.69
N VAL A 238 0.28 36.18 -4.06
CA VAL A 238 0.54 34.78 -3.74
C VAL A 238 -0.41 34.27 -2.64
N LEU A 239 -0.75 35.11 -1.67
CA LEU A 239 -1.60 34.72 -0.54
C LEU A 239 -3.04 34.41 -0.98
N SER A 240 -3.56 35.21 -1.91
CA SER A 240 -4.90 34.97 -2.50
C SER A 240 -4.96 33.71 -3.37
N MET A 241 -3.82 33.23 -3.88
CA MET A 241 -3.76 32.01 -4.71
C MET A 241 -3.71 30.72 -3.88
N LEU A 242 -3.32 30.82 -2.61
CA LEU A 242 -3.07 29.68 -1.75
C LEU A 242 -4.29 28.75 -1.57
N PRO A 243 -5.51 29.24 -1.31
CA PRO A 243 -6.68 28.36 -1.19
C PRO A 243 -6.94 27.54 -2.46
N ALA A 244 -6.73 28.17 -3.63
CA ALA A 244 -6.88 27.51 -4.92
C ALA A 244 -5.81 26.42 -5.11
N MET A 245 -4.54 26.72 -4.80
CA MET A 245 -3.44 25.77 -4.89
C MET A 245 -3.62 24.58 -3.93
N LEU A 246 -4.11 24.82 -2.71
CA LEU A 246 -4.42 23.75 -1.76
C LEU A 246 -5.55 22.86 -2.27
N LEU A 247 -6.63 23.42 -2.83
CA LEU A 247 -7.72 22.62 -3.40
C LEU A 247 -7.24 21.78 -4.60
N TYR A 248 -6.37 22.32 -5.45
CA TYR A 248 -5.72 21.55 -6.52
C TYR A 248 -4.91 20.39 -5.95
N LEU A 249 -4.06 20.65 -4.95
CA LEU A 249 -3.22 19.64 -4.31
C LEU A 249 -4.08 18.53 -3.68
N VAL A 250 -5.08 18.91 -2.88
CA VAL A 250 -6.01 17.97 -2.22
C VAL A 250 -6.73 17.11 -3.24
N PHE A 251 -7.20 17.68 -4.36
CA PHE A 251 -7.84 16.91 -5.42
C PHE A 251 -6.93 15.81 -5.98
N PHE A 252 -5.70 16.15 -6.37
CA PHE A 252 -4.77 15.17 -6.95
C PHE A 252 -4.29 14.14 -5.93
N LEU A 253 -4.11 14.54 -4.66
CA LEU A 253 -3.78 13.62 -3.57
C LEU A 253 -4.91 12.62 -3.31
N LEU A 254 -6.16 13.08 -3.25
CA LEU A 254 -7.33 12.22 -3.09
C LEU A 254 -7.44 11.24 -4.26
N GLN A 255 -7.35 11.72 -5.50
CA GLN A 255 -7.44 10.85 -6.68
C GLN A 255 -6.29 9.85 -6.75
N SER A 256 -5.07 10.24 -6.39
CA SER A 256 -3.90 9.35 -6.36
C SER A 256 -4.06 8.27 -5.28
N SER A 257 -4.54 8.67 -4.10
CA SER A 257 -4.85 7.75 -2.99
C SER A 257 -5.96 6.75 -3.36
N LEU A 258 -7.01 7.23 -4.03
CA LEU A 258 -8.10 6.37 -4.52
C LEU A 258 -7.64 5.40 -5.59
N ARG A 259 -6.79 5.83 -6.53
CA ARG A 259 -6.16 4.92 -7.51
C ARG A 259 -5.36 3.81 -6.81
N SER A 260 -4.49 4.18 -5.87
CA SER A 260 -3.64 3.24 -5.12
C SER A 260 -4.45 2.29 -4.22
N SER A 261 -5.59 2.76 -3.68
CA SER A 261 -6.49 1.94 -2.88
C SER A 261 -7.36 1.02 -3.75
N GLY A 262 -7.74 1.51 -4.93
CA GLY A 262 -8.52 0.78 -5.93
C GLY A 262 -7.75 -0.37 -6.55
N SER A 263 -6.44 -0.20 -6.78
CA SER A 263 -5.56 -1.28 -7.28
C SER A 263 -5.28 -2.39 -6.27
N LYS A 264 -5.75 -2.26 -5.02
CA LYS A 264 -5.59 -3.26 -3.95
C LYS A 264 -6.92 -3.93 -3.58
N GLU A 265 -7.92 -3.82 -4.45
CA GLU A 265 -9.29 -4.36 -4.29
C GLU A 265 -10.04 -3.89 -3.03
N LYS A 266 -9.56 -2.85 -2.34
CA LYS A 266 -10.20 -2.40 -1.09
C LYS A 266 -11.45 -1.53 -1.33
N LEU A 267 -11.53 -0.88 -2.49
CA LEU A 267 -12.58 0.07 -2.86
C LEU A 267 -12.86 -0.06 -4.36
N ASP A 268 -14.13 0.00 -4.75
CA ASP A 268 -14.50 0.11 -6.16
C ASP A 268 -14.03 1.48 -6.72
N PRO A 269 -13.05 1.51 -7.64
CA PRO A 269 -12.54 2.77 -8.20
C PRO A 269 -13.61 3.55 -8.95
N MET A 270 -14.60 2.87 -9.54
CA MET A 270 -15.67 3.51 -10.30
C MET A 270 -16.53 4.42 -9.43
N ILE A 271 -16.83 3.99 -8.20
CA ILE A 271 -17.71 4.77 -7.32
C ILE A 271 -16.91 5.94 -6.73
N TRP A 272 -15.79 5.66 -6.07
CA TRP A 272 -15.11 6.66 -5.26
C TRP A 272 -14.40 7.76 -6.07
N MET A 273 -13.79 7.43 -7.20
CA MET A 273 -13.09 8.44 -8.02
C MET A 273 -14.09 9.42 -8.65
N TRP A 274 -15.25 8.91 -9.09
CA TRP A 274 -16.31 9.75 -9.64
C TRP A 274 -17.06 10.55 -8.59
N VAL A 275 -17.25 10.02 -7.38
CA VAL A 275 -17.79 10.80 -6.24
C VAL A 275 -16.91 12.01 -5.97
N VAL A 276 -15.57 11.87 -5.96
CA VAL A 276 -14.65 13.00 -5.77
C VAL A 276 -14.74 13.98 -6.95
N ASN A 277 -14.77 13.51 -8.19
CA ASN A 277 -14.92 14.37 -9.37
C ASN A 277 -16.24 15.16 -9.35
N LEU A 278 -17.35 14.49 -9.04
CA LEU A 278 -18.66 15.13 -8.93
C LEU A 278 -18.73 16.09 -7.76
N ALA A 279 -18.12 15.78 -6.61
CA ALA A 279 -18.03 16.68 -5.47
C ALA A 279 -17.26 17.96 -5.80
N TYR A 280 -16.12 17.84 -6.49
CA TYR A 280 -15.34 19.00 -6.93
C TYR A 280 -16.05 19.79 -8.02
N LEU A 281 -16.72 19.12 -8.96
CA LEU A 281 -17.54 19.79 -9.97
C LEU A 281 -18.69 20.56 -9.32
N ALA A 282 -19.40 19.95 -8.37
CA ALA A 282 -20.48 20.59 -7.62
C ALA A 282 -19.96 21.78 -6.82
N LEU A 283 -18.80 21.65 -6.15
CA LEU A 283 -18.15 22.77 -5.45
C LEU A 283 -17.78 23.90 -6.42
N ALA A 284 -17.19 23.57 -7.58
CA ALA A 284 -16.81 24.56 -8.58
C ALA A 284 -18.04 25.31 -9.13
N VAL A 285 -19.12 24.59 -9.44
CA VAL A 285 -20.40 25.19 -9.87
C VAL A 285 -21.01 26.04 -8.76
N ALA A 286 -21.04 25.56 -7.52
CA ALA A 286 -21.56 26.28 -6.37
C ALA A 286 -20.81 27.60 -6.13
N LEU A 287 -19.47 27.58 -6.21
CA LEU A 287 -18.63 28.78 -6.07
C LEU A 287 -18.87 29.80 -7.20
N ASN A 288 -19.08 29.34 -8.44
CA ASN A 288 -19.40 30.22 -9.56
C ASN A 288 -20.81 30.83 -9.43
N LEU A 289 -21.77 30.07 -8.92
CA LEU A 289 -23.14 30.52 -8.70
C LEU A 289 -23.29 31.37 -7.43
N TRP A 290 -22.34 31.32 -6.50
CA TRP A 290 -22.41 31.97 -5.19
C TRP A 290 -22.70 33.48 -5.27
N ASP A 291 -22.18 34.15 -6.30
CA ASP A 291 -22.35 35.59 -6.51
C ASP A 291 -23.54 35.98 -7.40
N THR A 292 -24.29 35.01 -7.90
CA THR A 292 -25.45 35.27 -8.76
C THR A 292 -26.67 35.73 -7.95
N VAL A 293 -27.52 36.55 -8.58
CA VAL A 293 -28.76 37.10 -7.99
C VAL A 293 -29.68 36.05 -7.33
N PRO A 294 -29.93 34.86 -7.92
CA PRO A 294 -30.78 33.85 -7.28
C PRO A 294 -30.19 33.30 -5.98
N MET A 295 -28.87 33.05 -5.92
CA MET A 295 -28.22 32.53 -4.70
C MET A 295 -28.19 33.58 -3.58
N ARG A 296 -28.04 34.86 -3.92
CA ARG A 296 -28.15 35.97 -2.95
C ARG A 296 -29.55 36.09 -2.34
N LYS A 297 -30.61 35.73 -3.09
CA LYS A 297 -31.99 35.64 -2.56
C LYS A 297 -32.20 34.38 -1.71
N LEU A 298 -31.64 33.23 -2.12
CA LEU A 298 -31.70 31.97 -1.37
C LEU A 298 -31.03 32.07 0.02
N LYS A 299 -29.94 32.86 0.12
CA LYS A 299 -29.21 33.12 1.37
C LYS A 299 -30.04 33.83 2.45
N LYS A 300 -31.17 34.46 2.09
CA LYS A 300 -32.10 35.09 3.05
C LYS A 300 -33.15 34.12 3.62
N THR A 301 -33.23 32.87 3.17
CA THR A 301 -34.37 31.98 3.48
C THR A 301 -33.97 30.55 3.87
N GLY A 302 -32.71 30.26 4.15
CA GLY A 302 -32.28 28.87 4.40
C GLY A 302 -31.25 28.71 5.51
N GLN A 303 -31.70 28.72 6.77
CA GLN A 303 -31.01 28.04 7.87
C GLN A 303 -31.69 26.69 8.07
N GLY A 304 -30.98 25.58 7.88
CA GLY A 304 -31.54 24.26 8.15
C GLY A 304 -30.69 23.08 7.69
N SER A 305 -30.04 22.45 8.67
CA SER A 305 -29.62 21.04 8.77
C SER A 305 -28.91 20.37 7.58
N TYR A 306 -27.65 19.99 7.78
CA TYR A 306 -27.05 18.90 7.01
C TYR A 306 -26.57 17.75 7.90
N SER A 307 -27.15 16.59 7.63
CA SER A 307 -26.72 15.25 8.03
C SER A 307 -25.38 14.90 7.34
N ALA A 308 -24.30 15.55 7.78
CA ALA A 308 -22.91 15.32 7.34
C ALA A 308 -21.98 14.97 8.52
N ALA A 309 -22.55 14.70 9.70
CA ALA A 309 -21.80 14.52 10.95
C ALA A 309 -21.01 13.20 11.00
N GLY A 310 -21.48 12.12 10.35
CA GLY A 310 -20.83 10.80 10.40
C GLY A 310 -19.56 10.68 9.54
N ALA A 311 -19.57 11.25 8.33
CA ALA A 311 -18.37 11.31 7.48
C ALA A 311 -17.39 12.40 7.97
N GLY A 312 -17.93 13.50 8.52
CA GLY A 312 -17.14 14.58 9.11
C GLY A 312 -16.31 14.13 10.31
N MET A 313 -16.84 13.26 11.19
CA MET A 313 -16.11 12.76 12.35
C MET A 313 -14.89 11.92 11.94
N TYR A 314 -15.01 11.03 10.96
CA TYR A 314 -13.87 10.24 10.46
C TYR A 314 -12.79 11.12 9.82
N THR A 315 -13.18 12.10 9.00
CA THR A 315 -12.23 13.07 8.43
C THR A 315 -11.59 13.95 9.51
N LEU A 316 -12.35 14.37 10.53
CA LEU A 316 -11.81 15.17 11.64
C LEU A 316 -10.80 14.38 12.48
N LEU A 317 -10.99 13.06 12.62
CA LEU A 317 -10.04 12.19 13.31
C LEU A 317 -8.77 11.89 12.49
N SER A 318 -8.78 12.06 11.16
CA SER A 318 -7.58 11.93 10.33
C SER A 318 -6.78 13.23 10.20
N VAL A 319 -7.42 14.39 10.45
CA VAL A 319 -6.79 15.73 10.39
C VAL A 319 -5.49 15.84 11.21
N PRO A 320 -5.34 15.31 12.44
CA PRO A 320 -4.10 15.44 13.21
C PRO A 320 -2.86 14.87 12.51
N LYS A 321 -3.02 13.75 11.80
CA LYS A 321 -1.95 13.10 11.02
C LYS A 321 -1.59 13.92 9.78
N ASP A 322 -2.60 14.44 9.10
CA ASP A 322 -2.39 15.29 7.92
C ASP A 322 -1.71 16.61 8.33
N VAL A 323 -2.10 17.21 9.45
CA VAL A 323 -1.42 18.38 10.02
C VAL A 323 0.06 18.09 10.22
N GLN A 324 0.45 16.95 10.76
CA GLN A 324 1.86 16.58 10.96
C GLN A 324 2.67 16.53 9.66
N ILE A 325 2.09 16.03 8.57
CA ILE A 325 2.74 15.94 7.25
C ILE A 325 2.85 17.33 6.61
N PHE A 326 1.80 18.14 6.73
CA PHE A 326 1.72 19.44 6.05
C PHE A 326 2.33 20.59 6.83
N PHE A 327 2.60 20.44 8.11
CA PHE A 327 3.06 21.54 8.94
C PHE A 327 4.43 22.10 8.57
N PRO A 328 5.48 21.29 8.29
CA PRO A 328 6.76 21.84 7.88
C PRO A 328 6.66 22.64 6.57
N MET A 329 5.82 22.17 5.65
CA MET A 329 5.53 22.87 4.39
C MET A 329 4.74 24.16 4.63
N ALA A 330 3.73 24.14 5.50
CA ALA A 330 2.93 25.30 5.85
C ALA A 330 3.72 26.35 6.64
N ALA A 331 4.60 25.93 7.55
CA ALA A 331 5.48 26.80 8.31
C ALA A 331 6.53 27.45 7.43
N LEU A 332 7.13 26.69 6.49
CA LEU A 332 8.02 27.22 5.48
C LEU A 332 7.32 28.27 4.61
N LEU A 333 6.13 27.93 4.09
CA LEU A 333 5.30 28.85 3.31
C LEU A 333 4.94 30.09 4.12
N GLY A 334 4.49 29.93 5.36
CA GLY A 334 4.13 31.03 6.25
C GLY A 334 5.31 31.97 6.53
N ALA A 335 6.50 31.44 6.78
CA ALA A 335 7.72 32.23 6.98
C ALA A 335 8.12 32.99 5.70
N LEU A 336 8.09 32.33 4.54
CA LEU A 336 8.32 32.97 3.24
C LEU A 336 7.30 34.07 2.94
N LEU A 337 6.03 33.84 3.26
CA LEU A 337 4.95 34.81 3.06
C LEU A 337 5.07 36.00 4.02
N GLY A 338 5.34 35.76 5.31
CA GLY A 338 5.50 36.80 6.31
C GLY A 338 6.69 37.71 6.00
N LEU A 339 7.87 37.11 5.74
CA LEU A 339 9.06 37.86 5.33
C LEU A 339 8.87 38.53 3.97
N GLY A 340 8.19 37.87 3.02
CA GLY A 340 7.85 38.44 1.71
C GLY A 340 6.92 39.64 1.80
N MET A 341 5.93 39.64 2.69
CA MET A 341 5.03 40.76 2.94
C MET A 341 5.78 41.96 3.55
N LEU A 342 6.63 41.71 4.54
CA LEU A 342 7.50 42.74 5.13
C LEU A 342 8.45 43.32 4.08
N ALA A 343 8.98 42.51 3.17
CA ALA A 343 9.80 42.99 2.07
C ALA A 343 8.99 43.81 1.05
N GLN A 344 7.79 43.35 0.68
CA GLN A 344 6.93 44.01 -0.31
C GLN A 344 6.40 45.38 0.16
N ARG A 345 6.13 45.52 1.46
CA ARG A 345 5.75 46.80 2.09
C ARG A 345 6.95 47.66 2.49
N SER A 346 8.17 47.26 2.10
CA SER A 346 9.45 47.88 2.46
C SER A 346 9.75 47.93 3.96
N GLU A 347 8.95 47.29 4.83
CA GLU A 347 9.15 47.23 6.27
C GLU A 347 10.47 46.51 6.63
N LEU A 348 10.84 45.48 5.87
CA LEU A 348 12.09 44.74 6.07
C LEU A 348 13.32 45.58 5.69
N VAL A 349 13.19 46.44 4.68
CA VAL A 349 14.23 47.40 4.26
C VAL A 349 14.37 48.51 5.29
N VAL A 350 13.25 49.02 5.82
CA VAL A 350 13.23 50.04 6.89
C VAL A 350 13.85 49.51 8.18
N MET A 351 13.60 48.26 8.57
CA MET A 351 14.26 47.62 9.72
C MET A 351 15.78 47.57 9.53
N GLN A 352 16.25 47.12 8.36
CA GLN A 352 17.68 47.04 8.06
C GLN A 352 18.36 48.42 8.03
N ALA A 353 17.69 49.43 7.46
CA ALA A 353 18.17 50.81 7.46
C ALA A 353 18.23 51.41 8.87
N SER A 354 17.34 50.98 9.77
CA SER A 354 17.33 51.34 11.19
C SER A 354 18.38 50.59 12.03
N GLY A 355 19.24 49.79 11.41
CA GLY A 355 20.33 49.08 12.08
C GLY A 355 20.01 47.65 12.54
N TYR A 356 18.84 47.09 12.20
CA TYR A 356 18.57 45.68 12.49
C TYR A 356 19.39 44.76 11.60
N THR A 357 20.08 43.80 12.22
CA THR A 357 20.86 42.78 11.51
C THR A 357 19.97 41.69 10.96
N ARG A 358 20.41 41.03 9.87
CA ARG A 358 19.71 39.86 9.28
C ARG A 358 19.48 38.73 10.30
N MET A 359 20.41 38.55 11.24
CA MET A 359 20.30 37.53 12.29
C MET A 359 19.22 37.86 13.33
N GLN A 360 19.04 39.14 13.66
CA GLN A 360 17.96 39.56 14.56
C GLN A 360 16.57 39.33 13.94
N ILE A 361 16.41 39.63 12.65
CA ILE A 361 15.18 39.33 11.91
C ILE A 361 14.93 37.82 11.89
N ALA A 362 15.95 37.01 11.59
CA ALA A 362 15.85 35.55 11.64
C ALA A 362 15.46 35.03 13.04
N SER A 363 16.03 35.60 14.11
CA SER A 363 15.69 35.21 15.48
C SER A 363 14.23 35.52 15.85
N SER A 364 13.65 36.57 15.30
CA SER A 364 12.22 36.91 15.49
C SER A 364 11.32 35.85 14.88
N VAL A 365 11.66 35.36 13.68
CA VAL A 365 10.96 34.24 13.04
C VAL A 365 11.12 32.94 13.84
N MET A 366 12.33 32.64 14.31
CA MET A 366 12.60 31.44 15.12
C MET A 366 11.81 31.41 16.43
N LYS A 367 11.59 32.56 17.07
CA LYS A 367 10.75 32.65 18.29
C LYS A 367 9.31 32.22 18.06
N THR A 368 8.80 32.35 16.84
CA THR A 368 7.47 31.86 16.46
C THR A 368 7.51 30.43 15.91
N ALA A 369 8.57 30.04 15.21
CA ALA A 369 8.70 28.70 14.63
C ALA A 369 8.98 27.61 15.67
N ILE A 370 9.78 27.87 16.70
CA ILE A 370 10.17 26.86 17.70
C ILE A 370 8.95 26.37 18.54
N PRO A 371 8.12 27.25 19.15
CA PRO A 371 6.94 26.79 19.89
C PRO A 371 5.96 26.03 19.01
N LEU A 372 5.86 26.47 17.75
CA LEU A 372 5.00 25.89 16.74
C LEU A 372 5.46 24.47 16.37
N VAL A 373 6.77 24.24 16.21
CA VAL A 373 7.37 22.91 15.99
C VAL A 373 7.16 21.99 17.20
N LEU A 374 7.35 22.49 18.42
CA LEU A 374 7.12 21.72 19.65
C LEU A 374 5.65 21.29 19.77
N LEU A 375 4.71 22.17 19.44
CA LEU A 375 3.29 21.86 19.39
C LEU A 375 2.99 20.74 18.38
N THR A 376 3.61 20.75 17.19
CA THR A 376 3.42 19.64 16.25
C THR A 376 4.05 18.34 16.67
N MET A 377 5.18 18.39 17.35
CA MET A 377 5.80 17.20 17.90
C MET A 377 4.87 16.57 18.94
N ALA A 378 4.30 17.37 19.84
CA ALA A 378 3.31 16.94 20.81
C ALA A 378 2.04 16.33 20.15
N ILE A 379 1.53 16.94 19.07
CA ILE A 379 0.40 16.38 18.31
C ILE A 379 0.80 15.05 17.65
N GLY A 380 1.97 14.98 17.03
CA GLY A 380 2.44 13.79 16.32
C GLY A 380 2.71 12.60 17.26
N GLU A 381 3.10 12.87 18.50
CA GLU A 381 3.47 11.82 19.46
C GLU A 381 2.31 11.39 20.37
N TRP A 382 1.41 12.29 20.74
CA TRP A 382 0.28 11.96 21.62
C TRP A 382 -1.08 11.89 20.92
N VAL A 383 -1.35 12.80 19.99
CA VAL A 383 -2.69 12.93 19.38
C VAL A 383 -2.83 12.03 18.16
N ALA A 384 -1.79 11.94 17.32
CA ALA A 384 -1.81 11.12 16.11
C ALA A 384 -2.05 9.61 16.38
N PRO A 385 -1.36 8.94 17.33
CA PRO A 385 -1.61 7.52 17.58
C PRO A 385 -3.02 7.25 18.13
N GLN A 386 -3.53 8.12 19.02
CA GLN A 386 -4.89 7.99 19.56
C GLN A 386 -5.97 8.23 18.49
N GLY A 387 -5.81 9.28 17.68
CA GLY A 387 -6.74 9.58 16.58
C GLY A 387 -6.80 8.45 15.55
N GLU A 388 -5.65 7.84 15.25
CA GLU A 388 -5.58 6.71 14.32
C GLU A 388 -6.23 5.44 14.91
N GLN A 389 -6.07 5.19 16.21
CA GLN A 389 -6.73 4.07 16.89
C GLN A 389 -8.25 4.26 16.96
N MET A 390 -8.73 5.46 17.30
CA MET A 390 -10.17 5.77 17.30
C MET A 390 -10.77 5.71 15.88
N ALA A 391 -10.09 6.23 14.86
CA ALA A 391 -10.54 6.15 13.47
C ALA A 391 -10.62 4.70 12.97
N ARG A 392 -9.67 3.84 13.36
CA ARG A 392 -9.70 2.41 13.09
C ARG A 392 -10.87 1.72 13.78
N ASN A 393 -11.12 2.03 15.05
CA ASN A 393 -12.21 1.43 15.83
C ASN A 393 -13.59 1.88 15.32
N TYR A 394 -13.76 3.16 15.01
CA TYR A 394 -15.00 3.69 14.43
C TYR A 394 -15.28 3.09 13.04
N ARG A 395 -14.24 2.94 12.22
CA ARG A 395 -14.33 2.28 10.90
C ARG A 395 -14.68 0.80 11.05
N ALA A 396 -14.08 0.10 12.00
CA ALA A 396 -14.42 -1.29 12.30
C ALA A 396 -15.89 -1.42 12.73
N GLN A 397 -16.36 -0.50 13.58
CA GLN A 397 -17.73 -0.48 14.10
C GLN A 397 -18.78 -0.14 13.03
N MET A 398 -18.45 0.70 12.04
CA MET A 398 -19.33 1.06 10.93
C MET A 398 -19.38 0.00 9.81
N LEU A 399 -18.29 -0.74 9.59
CA LEU A 399 -18.25 -1.87 8.65
C LEU A 399 -18.92 -3.13 9.22
N LEU A 400 -18.90 -3.30 10.54
CA LEU A 400 -19.46 -4.43 11.27
C LEU A 400 -20.76 -4.03 11.97
N GLY A 401 -21.80 -3.69 11.19
CA GLY A 401 -23.15 -3.39 11.68
C GLY A 401 -23.86 -4.59 12.35
N GLY A 402 -23.26 -5.16 13.39
CA GLY A 402 -23.68 -6.37 14.09
C GLY A 402 -22.71 -7.53 13.86
N SER A 403 -22.22 -8.12 14.95
CA SER A 403 -21.24 -9.22 15.03
C SER A 403 -19.77 -8.81 14.96
N LEU A 404 -19.17 -8.69 16.15
CA LEU A 404 -17.73 -8.68 16.37
C LEU A 404 -17.13 -10.04 15.96
N LEU A 405 -16.79 -10.21 14.69
CA LEU A 405 -15.91 -11.30 14.26
C LEU A 405 -14.47 -10.85 14.41
N SER A 406 -13.87 -11.35 15.49
CA SER A 406 -12.43 -11.37 15.74
C SER A 406 -11.70 -11.86 14.50
N THR A 407 -10.60 -11.19 14.17
CA THR A 407 -9.75 -11.51 13.02
C THR A 407 -9.32 -12.97 13.09
N THR A 408 -9.68 -13.76 12.07
CA THR A 408 -9.31 -15.17 11.92
C THR A 408 -7.80 -15.28 11.67
N ASN A 409 -6.99 -15.19 12.72
CA ASN A 409 -5.60 -15.64 12.68
C ASN A 409 -5.60 -17.13 13.02
N ALA A 410 -6.05 -17.94 12.08
CA ALA A 410 -5.89 -19.37 12.17
C ALA A 410 -4.41 -19.74 12.01
N ILE A 411 -3.90 -20.60 12.88
CA ILE A 411 -2.48 -20.96 12.97
C ILE A 411 -2.31 -22.41 12.51
N TRP A 412 -1.37 -22.65 11.61
CA TRP A 412 -0.93 -23.99 11.21
C TRP A 412 0.41 -24.33 11.84
N ALA A 413 0.49 -25.47 12.52
CA ALA A 413 1.71 -26.01 13.09
C ALA A 413 1.95 -27.44 12.57
N LYS A 414 3.22 -27.86 12.52
CA LYS A 414 3.59 -29.22 12.10
C LYS A 414 4.51 -29.82 13.16
N ASP A 415 4.15 -31.00 13.64
CA ASP A 415 4.95 -31.76 14.59
C ASP A 415 5.15 -33.20 14.08
N GLY A 416 6.37 -33.54 13.70
CA GLY A 416 6.68 -34.84 13.08
C GLY A 416 5.81 -35.15 11.84
N HIS A 417 4.90 -36.11 12.00
CA HIS A 417 3.94 -36.53 10.99
C HIS A 417 2.52 -35.98 11.20
N ASP A 418 2.32 -35.13 12.21
CA ASP A 418 1.08 -34.47 12.54
C ASP A 418 1.05 -33.04 12.02
N PHE A 419 -0.09 -32.64 11.44
CA PHE A 419 -0.38 -31.26 11.08
C PHE A 419 -1.51 -30.76 11.95
N VAL A 420 -1.31 -29.63 12.60
CA VAL A 420 -2.26 -29.04 13.56
C VAL A 420 -2.76 -27.72 13.00
N TYR A 421 -4.06 -27.57 12.94
CA TYR A 421 -4.77 -26.34 12.63
C TYR A 421 -5.43 -25.84 13.91
N ILE A 422 -5.25 -24.56 14.22
CA ILE A 422 -5.87 -23.90 15.37
C ILE A 422 -6.68 -22.73 14.82
N ASP A 423 -7.99 -22.75 15.04
CA ASP A 423 -8.93 -21.75 14.51
C ASP A 423 -8.75 -20.39 15.19
N HIS A 424 -8.73 -20.37 16.53
CA HIS A 424 -8.47 -19.16 17.30
C HIS A 424 -7.77 -19.45 18.64
N VAL A 425 -6.82 -18.58 19.00
CA VAL A 425 -6.11 -18.60 20.28
C VAL A 425 -6.80 -17.60 21.20
N ASN A 426 -7.41 -18.07 22.29
CA ASN A 426 -8.09 -17.18 23.24
C ASN A 426 -7.08 -16.50 24.18
N ASN A 427 -6.17 -17.27 24.77
CA ASN A 427 -5.13 -16.81 25.70
C ASN A 427 -3.87 -17.69 25.54
N GLU A 428 -2.76 -17.32 26.20
CA GLU A 428 -1.50 -18.10 26.20
C GLU A 428 -1.66 -19.55 26.69
N SER A 429 -2.72 -19.85 27.46
CA SER A 429 -2.99 -21.16 28.05
C SER A 429 -4.25 -21.84 27.54
N GLU A 430 -5.01 -21.22 26.61
CA GLU A 430 -6.27 -21.77 26.10
C GLU A 430 -6.45 -21.48 24.61
N ILE A 431 -6.62 -22.54 23.83
CA ILE A 431 -6.83 -22.52 22.38
C ILE A 431 -8.14 -23.23 22.03
N ALA A 432 -8.79 -22.80 20.95
CA ALA A 432 -10.11 -23.30 20.56
C ALA A 432 -10.19 -23.60 19.06
N GLY A 433 -10.97 -24.63 18.72
CA GLY A 433 -11.12 -25.14 17.36
C GLY A 433 -9.84 -25.75 16.80
N ILE A 434 -9.45 -26.93 17.29
CA ILE A 434 -8.17 -27.56 16.94
C ILE A 434 -8.45 -28.77 16.05
N MET A 435 -7.80 -28.84 14.90
CA MET A 435 -7.83 -30.01 14.01
C MET A 435 -6.43 -30.58 13.83
N ILE A 436 -6.24 -31.85 14.16
CA ILE A 436 -4.96 -32.57 14.05
C ILE A 436 -5.10 -33.63 12.96
N TYR A 437 -4.21 -33.60 11.98
CA TYR A 437 -4.14 -34.54 10.86
C TYR A 437 -2.90 -35.40 10.99
N HIS A 438 -3.07 -36.71 11.23
CA HIS A 438 -1.97 -37.66 11.38
C HIS A 438 -1.69 -38.39 10.06
N PHE A 439 -0.44 -38.33 9.60
CA PHE A 439 0.00 -38.99 8.37
C PHE A 439 0.99 -40.12 8.64
N ASN A 440 1.04 -41.14 7.77
CA ASN A 440 2.11 -42.13 7.80
C ASN A 440 3.38 -41.65 7.05
N GLY A 441 4.47 -42.43 7.12
CA GLY A 441 5.74 -42.13 6.43
C GLY A 441 5.64 -42.03 4.90
N GLU A 442 4.57 -42.55 4.30
CA GLU A 442 4.26 -42.49 2.86
C GLU A 442 3.27 -41.35 2.50
N ARG A 443 2.98 -40.45 3.44
CA ARG A 443 2.03 -39.31 3.32
C ARG A 443 0.56 -39.70 3.12
N ARG A 444 0.14 -40.87 3.58
CA ARG A 444 -1.28 -41.25 3.65
C ARG A 444 -1.87 -40.79 4.98
N LEU A 445 -2.99 -40.08 4.93
CA LEU A 445 -3.73 -39.63 6.12
C LEU A 445 -4.33 -40.85 6.83
N LEU A 446 -3.98 -41.04 8.10
CA LEU A 446 -4.40 -42.17 8.92
C LEU A 446 -5.53 -41.78 9.88
N SER A 447 -5.48 -40.59 10.47
CA SER A 447 -6.56 -40.11 11.34
C SER A 447 -6.67 -38.58 11.33
N VAL A 448 -7.89 -38.11 11.61
CA VAL A 448 -8.19 -36.71 11.85
C VAL A 448 -8.82 -36.61 13.23
N ARG A 449 -8.28 -35.74 14.09
CA ARG A 449 -8.83 -35.42 15.41
C ARG A 449 -9.32 -34.00 15.41
N ASN A 450 -10.56 -33.79 15.82
CA ASN A 450 -11.12 -32.47 16.05
C ASN A 450 -11.33 -32.29 17.56
N ALA A 451 -10.90 -31.15 18.11
CA ALA A 451 -11.11 -30.82 19.50
C ALA A 451 -11.69 -29.40 19.63
N ALA A 452 -12.73 -29.26 20.45
CA ALA A 452 -13.39 -27.97 20.64
C ALA A 452 -12.47 -26.96 21.34
N SER A 453 -11.68 -27.41 22.33
CA SER A 453 -10.69 -26.58 23.02
C SER A 453 -9.51 -27.40 23.55
N ALA A 454 -8.39 -26.73 23.81
CA ALA A 454 -7.30 -27.28 24.60
C ALA A 454 -6.77 -26.27 25.62
N LYS A 455 -6.42 -26.79 26.79
CA LYS A 455 -5.75 -26.03 27.84
C LYS A 455 -4.33 -26.53 28.04
N TYR A 456 -3.40 -25.60 28.17
CA TYR A 456 -2.01 -25.91 28.43
C TYR A 456 -1.81 -26.25 29.91
N ASP A 457 -1.30 -27.44 30.17
CA ASP A 457 -0.88 -27.88 31.49
C ASP A 457 0.61 -27.58 31.67
N ALA A 458 0.91 -26.55 32.47
CA ALA A 458 2.28 -26.07 32.70
C ALA A 458 3.16 -27.05 33.51
N GLU A 459 2.56 -27.92 34.32
CA GLU A 459 3.33 -28.90 35.14
C GLU A 459 3.88 -30.03 34.26
N HIS A 460 3.08 -30.48 33.29
CA HIS A 460 3.41 -31.63 32.44
C HIS A 460 3.86 -31.24 31.02
N LYS A 461 3.87 -29.93 30.68
CA LYS A 461 4.20 -29.37 29.36
C LYS A 461 3.43 -30.03 28.21
N VAL A 462 2.13 -30.21 28.41
CA VAL A 462 1.23 -30.87 27.45
C VAL A 462 -0.05 -30.08 27.28
N TRP A 463 -0.64 -30.17 26.09
CA TRP A 463 -1.97 -29.63 25.83
C TRP A 463 -3.01 -30.71 26.12
N ARG A 464 -3.95 -30.41 27.02
CA ARG A 464 -5.10 -31.28 27.29
C ARG A 464 -6.26 -30.85 26.41
N LEU A 465 -6.60 -31.69 25.45
CA LEU A 465 -7.72 -31.49 24.53
C LEU A 465 -9.05 -31.83 25.22
N SER A 466 -10.09 -31.05 24.95
CA SER A 466 -11.44 -31.24 25.46
C SER A 466 -12.42 -31.42 24.31
N GLN A 467 -13.36 -32.37 24.48
CA GLN A 467 -14.35 -32.77 23.46
C GLN A 467 -13.67 -33.19 22.16
N VAL A 468 -12.95 -34.31 22.22
CA VAL A 468 -12.18 -34.82 21.09
C VAL A 468 -13.01 -35.83 20.31
N ASP A 469 -13.17 -35.55 19.03
CA ASP A 469 -13.73 -36.46 18.04
C ASP A 469 -12.58 -36.97 17.17
N GLU A 470 -12.32 -38.28 17.20
CA GLU A 470 -11.31 -38.93 16.36
C GLU A 470 -11.98 -39.74 15.26
N SER A 471 -11.57 -39.49 14.01
CA SER A 471 -11.95 -40.27 12.83
C SER A 471 -10.75 -41.06 12.33
N ASN A 472 -10.82 -42.39 12.41
CA ASN A 472 -9.76 -43.27 11.88
C ASN A 472 -10.03 -43.60 10.41
N LEU A 473 -9.05 -43.31 9.55
CA LEU A 473 -9.09 -43.42 8.09
C LEU A 473 -8.14 -44.52 7.57
N SER A 474 -7.69 -45.40 8.45
CA SER A 474 -6.73 -46.47 8.11
C SER A 474 -7.31 -47.57 7.22
N ASP A 475 -8.63 -47.82 7.26
CA ASP A 475 -9.33 -48.79 6.41
C ASP A 475 -10.29 -48.07 5.43
N PRO A 476 -10.13 -48.22 4.10
CA PRO A 476 -10.98 -47.55 3.11
C PRO A 476 -12.44 -48.02 3.08
N LYS A 477 -12.87 -49.00 3.88
CA LYS A 477 -14.26 -49.50 3.89
C LYS A 477 -15.06 -49.28 5.18
N GLN A 478 -14.45 -48.84 6.29
CA GLN A 478 -15.17 -48.49 7.52
C GLN A 478 -14.46 -47.33 8.23
N ILE A 479 -15.12 -46.16 8.27
CA ILE A 479 -14.69 -45.04 9.11
C ILE A 479 -15.28 -45.27 10.49
N THR A 480 -14.43 -45.60 11.46
CA THR A 480 -14.81 -45.68 12.88
C THR A 480 -14.51 -44.36 13.57
N GLY A 481 -15.52 -43.80 14.22
CA GLY A 481 -15.41 -42.58 15.01
C GLY A 481 -15.46 -42.89 16.51
N SER A 482 -14.59 -42.27 17.30
CA SER A 482 -14.65 -42.34 18.77
C SER A 482 -14.78 -40.92 19.32
N GLN A 483 -15.73 -40.71 20.24
CA GLN A 483 -15.88 -39.45 20.98
C GLN A 483 -15.43 -39.65 22.42
N THR A 484 -14.52 -38.82 22.90
CA THR A 484 -14.09 -38.83 24.31
C THR A 484 -14.55 -37.55 25.01
N ILE A 485 -15.51 -37.70 25.92
CA ILE A 485 -16.03 -36.59 26.75
C ILE A 485 -15.27 -36.59 28.09
N PRO A 486 -14.72 -35.46 28.55
CA PRO A 486 -14.08 -35.36 29.86
C PRO A 486 -15.06 -35.67 30.99
N GLU A 487 -14.64 -36.46 31.97
CA GLU A 487 -15.47 -37.01 33.05
C GLU A 487 -16.20 -35.97 33.91
N ASN A 488 -15.74 -34.71 33.91
CA ASN A 488 -16.31 -33.60 34.69
C ASN A 488 -17.50 -32.87 34.03
N GLN A 489 -18.06 -33.36 32.92
CA GLN A 489 -19.25 -32.78 32.28
C GLN A 489 -20.32 -33.83 31.95
N ARG A 490 -20.70 -34.68 32.92
CA ARG A 490 -21.98 -35.40 32.83
C ARG A 490 -23.11 -34.43 33.18
N PRO A 491 -23.96 -33.98 32.23
CA PRO A 491 -25.17 -33.26 32.61
C PRO A 491 -26.09 -34.22 33.36
N GLY A 492 -26.46 -33.89 34.60
CA GLY A 492 -27.51 -34.60 35.31
C GLY A 492 -28.83 -34.42 34.56
N PHE A 493 -29.35 -35.51 33.97
CA PHE A 493 -30.65 -35.49 33.30
C PHE A 493 -31.78 -35.35 34.34
N PRO A 494 -32.71 -34.39 34.18
CA PRO A 494 -33.99 -34.46 34.88
C PRO A 494 -34.83 -35.57 34.25
N THR A 495 -35.36 -36.45 35.10
CA THR A 495 -36.25 -37.56 34.71
C THR A 495 -37.57 -37.03 34.17
N LEU A 496 -37.92 -37.40 32.94
CA LEU A 496 -39.28 -37.27 32.40
C LEU A 496 -39.92 -38.67 32.27
N PRO A 497 -41.25 -38.80 32.47
CA PRO A 497 -41.91 -40.10 32.55
C PRO A 497 -42.06 -40.77 31.18
N ALA A 498 -42.03 -42.09 31.20
CA ALA A 498 -42.11 -42.96 30.03
C ALA A 498 -43.46 -42.90 29.30
N GLN A 499 -43.43 -42.74 27.98
CA GLN A 499 -44.44 -43.29 27.07
C GLN A 499 -43.89 -43.40 25.63
N TYR A 500 -44.07 -44.59 25.05
CA TYR A 500 -43.72 -45.09 23.69
C TYR A 500 -42.22 -45.33 23.42
N VAL A 501 -41.65 -46.55 23.57
CA VAL A 501 -41.88 -47.89 22.97
C VAL A 501 -41.19 -48.09 21.60
N GLU A 502 -40.16 -48.95 21.66
CA GLU A 502 -39.57 -49.87 20.65
C GLU A 502 -38.91 -49.28 19.38
N GLN A 503 -37.78 -49.80 18.89
CA GLN A 503 -37.36 -51.21 18.79
C GLN A 503 -35.84 -51.30 18.55
N ASP A 504 -35.25 -52.38 19.07
CA ASP A 504 -34.05 -53.08 18.60
C ASP A 504 -32.69 -52.35 18.51
N PHE A 505 -31.83 -52.56 19.51
CA PHE A 505 -30.66 -53.46 19.41
C PHE A 505 -29.80 -53.39 20.70
N ARG A 506 -29.61 -54.53 21.35
CA ARG A 506 -28.53 -54.84 22.32
C ARG A 506 -28.23 -56.35 22.18
N PRO A 507 -27.10 -56.89 22.68
CA PRO A 507 -25.91 -56.23 23.21
C PRO A 507 -24.59 -56.79 22.66
N GLY A 508 -23.49 -56.05 22.87
CA GLY A 508 -22.13 -56.54 22.70
C GLY A 508 -21.13 -55.67 23.46
N PHE A 509 -21.36 -55.43 24.75
CA PHE A 509 -20.38 -54.78 25.62
C PHE A 509 -19.49 -55.85 26.26
N GLY A 510 -18.25 -55.97 25.77
CA GLY A 510 -17.13 -56.53 26.51
C GLY A 510 -16.36 -55.37 27.15
N GLY A 511 -16.19 -55.43 28.47
CA GLY A 511 -15.53 -54.40 29.25
C GLY A 511 -14.05 -54.25 28.94
N GLY A 512 -13.57 -53.02 29.08
CA GLY A 512 -12.17 -52.63 29.13
C GLY A 512 -12.13 -51.20 29.69
N ASP A 513 -11.84 -51.09 30.98
CA ASP A 513 -11.40 -49.84 31.60
C ASP A 513 -10.14 -49.36 30.86
N ASP A 514 -10.20 -48.16 30.28
CA ASP A 514 -9.02 -47.36 30.01
C ASP A 514 -9.43 -45.88 29.96
N ALA A 515 -9.36 -45.24 31.13
CA ALA A 515 -9.45 -43.80 31.27
C ALA A 515 -8.14 -43.17 30.76
N ASN A 516 -8.03 -42.93 29.46
CA ASN A 516 -6.94 -42.15 28.88
C ASN A 516 -7.51 -40.86 28.27
N GLY A 517 -7.35 -39.75 28.99
CA GLY A 517 -7.46 -38.43 28.38
C GLY A 517 -6.42 -38.28 27.27
N ALA A 518 -6.82 -37.79 26.10
CA ALA A 518 -5.91 -37.56 24.99
C ALA A 518 -4.93 -36.42 25.32
N VAL A 519 -3.72 -36.78 25.75
CA VAL A 519 -2.61 -35.86 26.02
C VAL A 519 -1.77 -35.74 24.75
N VAL A 520 -1.59 -34.53 24.24
CA VAL A 520 -0.72 -34.28 23.07
C VAL A 520 0.40 -33.32 23.48
N HIS A 521 1.63 -33.71 23.19
CA HIS A 521 2.80 -32.85 23.32
C HIS A 521 2.84 -31.92 22.11
N LEU A 522 2.46 -30.66 22.27
CA LEU A 522 2.80 -29.60 21.31
C LEU A 522 3.80 -28.69 22.02
N TRP A 523 4.88 -28.31 21.30
CA TRP A 523 6.11 -27.60 21.72
C TRP A 523 6.14 -26.88 23.10
N PRO A 524 7.32 -26.82 23.77
CA PRO A 524 7.50 -25.92 24.91
C PRO A 524 7.35 -24.46 24.44
N ALA A 525 6.49 -23.70 25.13
CA ALA A 525 6.31 -22.27 24.91
C ALA A 525 7.68 -21.55 24.95
N ALA A 526 7.94 -20.72 23.94
CA ALA A 526 9.08 -19.82 23.85
C ALA A 526 8.62 -18.38 24.02
#